data_AF-A0AA51H835-F1
#
_entry.id   AF-A0AA51H835-F1
#
_cell.length_a   1.000
_cell.length_b   1.000
_cell.length_c   1.000
_cell.angle_alpha   90.00
_cell.angle_beta   90.00
_cell.angle_gamma   90.00
#
_symmetry.space_group_name_H-M   'P 1'
#
loop_
_entity.id
_entity.type
_entity.pdbx_description
1 polymer ?
#
loop_
_entity_poly.entity_id
_entity_poly.type
_entity_poly.pdbx_seq_one_letter_code
_entity_poly.pdbx_strand_id
1 'polypeptide(L)' 'MPNSNGIEVAEVVKKIKQDTYFCLMTGWIGDFYGNGMKYIDKVLYKPINNEKMKELLLEYNNR' A
#
# COMPACT_ATOMS: atom_id res chain seq x y z
N MET A 1 -1.56 1.16 -12.45
CA MET A 1 -0.82 1.39 -13.70
C MET A 1 -1.42 0.47 -14.75
N PRO A 2 -1.63 0.90 -16.00
CA PRO A 2 -2.33 0.09 -16.99
C PRO A 2 -1.66 -1.28 -17.27
N ASN A 3 -0.35 -1.38 -17.03
CA ASN A 3 0.43 -2.60 -17.32
C ASN A 3 1.09 -3.23 -16.07
N SER A 4 0.75 -2.79 -14.85
CA SER A 4 1.38 -3.31 -13.63
C SER A 4 0.45 -3.23 -12.43
N ASN A 5 0.44 -4.30 -11.63
CA ASN A 5 -0.32 -4.36 -10.38
C ASN A 5 0.46 -3.68 -9.25
N GLY A 6 -0.24 -2.91 -8.39
CA GLY A 6 0.39 -2.26 -7.24
C GLY A 6 1.07 -3.25 -6.27
N ILE A 7 0.60 -4.50 -6.21
CA ILE A 7 1.24 -5.57 -5.43
C ILE A 7 2.62 -5.93 -6.00
N GLU A 8 2.74 -6.06 -7.32
CA GLU A 8 4.02 -6.36 -7.99
C GLU A 8 5.01 -5.21 -7.81
N VAL A 9 4.51 -3.98 -7.87
CA VAL A 9 5.32 -2.79 -7.60
C VAL A 9 5.84 -2.81 -6.15
N ALA A 10 5.01 -3.17 -5.18
CA ALA A 10 5.43 -3.29 -3.78
C ALA A 10 6.58 -4.30 -3.61
N GLU A 11 6.47 -5.47 -4.26
CA GLU A 11 7.52 -6.48 -4.23
C GLU A 11 8.84 -5.96 -4.79
N VAL A 12 8.82 -5.29 -5.96
CA VAL A 12 10.02 -4.73 -6.58
C VAL A 12 10.65 -3.66 -5.69
N VAL A 13 9.84 -2.76 -5.12
CA VAL A 13 10.32 -1.70 -4.22
C VAL A 13 11.01 -2.30 -2.99
N LYS A 14 10.39 -3.29 -2.34
CA LYS A 14 10.96 -3.95 -1.16
C LYS A 14 12.22 -4.76 -1.48
N LYS A 15 12.36 -5.31 -2.69
CA LYS A 15 13.60 -5.96 -3.16
C LYS A 15 14.75 -4.98 -3.32
N ILE A 16 14.47 -3.75 -3.75
CA ILE A 16 15.50 -2.69 -3.92
C ILE A 16 15.85 -2.05 -2.57
N LYS A 17 14.84 -1.74 -1.76
CA LYS A 17 15.00 -1.13 -0.44
C LYS A 17 13.91 -1.63 0.51
N GLN A 18 14.27 -2.62 1.31
CA GLN A 18 13.37 -3.37 2.19
C GLN A 18 12.61 -2.48 3.19
N ASP A 19 13.25 -1.43 3.68
CA ASP A 19 12.66 -0.57 4.73
C ASP A 19 11.65 0.45 4.19
N THR A 20 11.55 0.60 2.87
CA THR A 20 10.61 1.54 2.23
C THR A 20 9.19 1.25 2.67
N TYR A 21 8.49 2.22 3.26
CA TYR A 21 7.08 2.09 3.55
C TYR A 21 6.26 2.12 2.25
N PHE A 22 5.39 1.13 2.04
CA PHE A 22 4.59 0.99 0.84
C PHE A 22 3.10 0.95 1.18
N CYS A 23 2.37 1.99 0.76
CA CYS A 23 0.92 2.10 0.91
C CYS A 23 0.23 1.84 -0.44
N LEU A 24 -0.63 0.83 -0.50
CA LEU A 24 -1.44 0.51 -1.68
C LEU A 24 -2.78 1.23 -1.62
N MET A 25 -3.01 2.18 -2.53
CA MET A 25 -4.31 2.83 -2.70
C MET A 25 -5.18 2.08 -3.72
N THR A 26 -6.38 1.66 -3.34
CA THR A 26 -7.23 0.81 -4.17
C THR A 26 -8.69 1.24 -4.16
N GLY A 27 -9.43 1.02 -5.25
CA GLY A 27 -10.90 1.10 -5.28
C GLY A 27 -11.57 -0.26 -5.22
N TRP A 28 -10.78 -1.33 -5.11
CA TRP A 28 -11.25 -2.71 -5.05
C TRP A 28 -11.74 -3.03 -3.64
N ILE A 29 -12.91 -3.65 -3.53
CA ILE A 29 -13.58 -3.96 -2.24
C ILE A 29 -13.37 -5.44 -1.85
N GLY A 30 -12.78 -6.26 -2.73
CA GLY A 30 -12.49 -7.66 -2.43
C GLY A 30 -11.21 -7.85 -1.64
N ASP A 31 -11.06 -9.05 -1.07
CA ASP A 31 -9.86 -9.46 -0.38
C ASP A 31 -8.67 -9.57 -1.34
N PHE A 32 -7.48 -9.21 -0.83
CA PHE A 32 -6.23 -9.45 -1.51
C PHE A 32 -5.67 -10.80 -1.08
N TYR A 33 -5.67 -11.78 -1.99
CA TYR A 33 -5.10 -13.09 -1.74
C TYR A 33 -3.71 -13.21 -2.39
N GLY A 34 -2.73 -13.69 -1.62
CA GLY A 34 -1.41 -14.06 -2.14
C GLY A 34 -0.22 -13.55 -1.32
N ASN A 35 0.94 -14.16 -1.56
CA ASN A 35 2.20 -13.86 -0.86
C ASN A 35 2.70 -12.43 -1.07
N GLY A 36 2.24 -11.72 -2.10
CA GLY A 36 2.64 -10.34 -2.39
C GLY A 36 2.15 -9.34 -1.35
N MET A 37 1.10 -9.66 -0.58
CA MET A 37 0.58 -8.79 0.47
C MET A 37 1.56 -8.52 1.60
N LYS A 38 2.53 -9.42 1.82
CA LYS A 38 3.58 -9.22 2.83
C LYS A 38 4.50 -8.03 2.54
N TYR A 39 4.48 -7.51 1.30
CA TYR A 39 5.27 -6.36 0.87
C TYR A 39 4.52 -5.03 1.02
N ILE A 40 3.25 -5.06 1.42
CA ILE A 40 2.40 -3.89 1.59
C ILE A 40 2.28 -3.61 3.09
N ASP A 41 2.70 -2.42 3.51
CA ASP A 41 2.60 -2.01 4.91
C ASP A 41 1.18 -1.52 5.25
N LYS A 42 0.47 -0.93 4.27
CA LYS A 42 -0.89 -0.41 4.44
C LYS A 42 -1.69 -0.48 3.16
N VAL A 43 -2.99 -0.76 3.29
CA VAL A 43 -3.96 -0.62 2.20
C VAL A 43 -4.89 0.55 2.52
N LEU A 44 -5.09 1.44 1.56
CA LEU A 44 -5.98 2.59 1.66
C LEU A 44 -7.09 2.49 0.60
N TYR A 45 -8.33 2.32 1.08
CA TYR A 45 -9.50 2.14 0.21
C TYR A 45 -10.10 3.48 -0.22
N LYS A 46 -10.35 3.62 -1.52
CA LYS A 46 -11.02 4.76 -2.15
C LYS A 46 -12.55 4.62 -2.04
N PRO A 47 -13.29 5.74 -1.88
CA PRO A 47 -12.80 7.11 -1.81
C PRO A 47 -12.13 7.46 -0.47
N ILE A 48 -11.17 8.38 -0.53
CA ILE A 48 -10.36 8.80 0.61
C ILE A 48 -10.70 10.25 0.95
N ASN A 49 -10.77 10.57 2.24
CA ASN A 49 -10.96 11.92 2.74
C ASN A 49 -9.70 12.42 3.48
N ASN A 50 -9.70 13.70 3.86
CA ASN A 50 -8.56 14.32 4.52
C ASN A 50 -8.23 13.69 5.89
N GLU A 51 -9.23 13.17 6.60
CA GLU A 51 -9.03 12.51 7.91
C GLU A 51 -8.23 11.22 7.76
N LYS A 52 -8.64 10.34 6.84
CA LYS A 52 -7.89 9.10 6.52
C LYS A 52 -6.46 9.37 6.04
N MET A 53 -6.24 10.46 5.32
CA MET A 53 -4.88 10.87 4.94
C MET A 53 -4.04 11.32 6.14
N LYS A 54 -4.63 12.04 7.10
CA LYS A 54 -3.93 12.42 8.34
C LYS A 54 -3.58 11.17 9.16
N GLU A 55 -4.52 10.23 9.29
CA GLU A 55 -4.28 8.94 9.96
C GLU A 55 -3.10 8.19 9.32
N LEU A 56 -3.09 8.07 7.99
CA LEU A 56 -1.97 7.44 7.27
C LEU A 56 -0.62 8.11 7.58
N LEU A 57 -0.57 9.44 7.59
CA LEU A 57 0.67 10.19 7.86
C LEU A 57 1.12 10.02 9.32
N LEU A 58 0.18 9.94 10.26
CA LEU A 58 0.48 9.67 11.67
C LEU A 58 1.02 8.25 11.85
N GLU A 59 0.40 7.25 11.22
CA GLU A 59 0.88 5.86 11.22
C GLU A 59 2.29 5.76 10.65
N TYR A 60 2.56 6.44 9.54
CA TYR A 60 3.90 6.48 8.92
C TYR A 60 4.97 7.07 9.86
N ASN A 61 4.66 8.15 10.57
CA ASN A 61 5.61 8.82 11.46
C ASN A 61 5.90 8.04 12.75
N ASN A 62 5.05 7.09 13.12
CA ASN A 62 5.19 6.26 14.33
C ASN A 62 5.80 4.87 14.06
N ARG A 63 6.31 4.62 12.84
CA ARG A 63 6.89 3.35 12.40
C ARG A 63 8.37 3.22 12.74
#